data_AF-A0A9P0DIY6-F1
#
_entry.id   AF-A0A9P0DIY6-F1
#
_cell.length_a   1.000
_cell.length_b   1.000
_cell.length_c   1.000
_cell.angle_alpha   90.00
_cell.angle_beta   90.00
_cell.angle_gamma   90.00
#
_symmetry.space_group_name_H-M   'P 1'
#
loop_
_entity.id
_entity.type
_entity.pdbx_description
1 polymer ?
#
loop_
_entity_poly.entity_id
_entity_poly.type
_entity_poly.pdbx_seq_one_letter_code
_entity_poly.pdbx_strand_id
1 'polypeptide(L)'
;MSDTLAKLIKQQVITRQILSEVLDEVQKMKQVSNTNPSTSTEVQSIFAAFQHFPIYSDETLNLLEDYLSEKGRFKAAITEMSKMGGASPYDFMKRCLSSIITNGFASQFSWLGAKKKRVFRQLKVADLLLEAAQLNGVSDNRKTSEEAIKAWLRRAKERYISSLKKTLPEASVRRDANILMFLP
;
A
#
# COMPACT_ATOMS: atom_id res chain seq x y z
N MET A 1 -47.07 -47.09 20.94
CA MET A 1 -45.73 -47.16 20.31
C MET A 1 -45.75 -46.85 18.81
N SER A 2 -46.77 -47.26 18.02
CA SER A 2 -46.81 -46.93 16.59
C SER A 2 -47.03 -45.43 16.30
N ASP A 3 -47.81 -44.75 17.14
CA ASP A 3 -48.20 -43.35 16.92
C ASP A 3 -47.04 -42.35 17.11
N THR A 4 -46.13 -42.64 18.04
CA THR A 4 -44.88 -41.91 18.24
C THR A 4 -43.90 -42.14 17.10
N LEU A 5 -43.84 -43.36 16.56
CA LEU A 5 -42.99 -43.71 15.41
C LEU A 5 -43.47 -43.00 14.14
N ALA A 6 -44.79 -42.96 13.91
CA ALA A 6 -45.37 -42.25 12.77
C ALA A 6 -45.09 -40.73 12.82
N LYS A 7 -45.16 -40.12 14.02
CA LYS A 7 -44.78 -38.71 14.22
C LYS A 7 -43.30 -38.45 13.94
N LEU A 8 -42.42 -39.36 14.35
CA LEU A 8 -40.97 -39.25 14.12
C LEU A 8 -40.63 -39.33 12.62
N ILE A 9 -41.24 -40.27 11.90
CA ILE A 9 -41.07 -40.41 10.44
C ILE A 9 -41.56 -39.15 9.73
N LYS A 10 -42.71 -38.62 10.13
CA LYS A 10 -43.25 -37.37 9.56
C LYS A 10 -42.31 -36.19 9.80
N GLN A 11 -41.76 -36.06 11.01
CA GLN A 11 -40.76 -35.03 11.30
C GLN A 11 -39.49 -35.20 10.45
N GLN A 12 -39.00 -36.42 10.26
CA GLN A 12 -37.81 -36.70 9.48
C GLN A 12 -37.97 -36.32 8.00
N VAL A 13 -39.17 -36.53 7.44
CA VAL A 13 -39.47 -36.12 6.06
C VAL A 13 -39.47 -34.59 5.95
N ILE A 14 -40.06 -33.89 6.91
CA ILE A 14 -40.08 -32.41 6.94
C ILE A 14 -38.66 -31.84 7.07
N THR A 15 -37.82 -32.40 7.95
CA THR A 15 -36.44 -31.92 8.12
C THR A 15 -35.58 -32.15 6.89
N ARG A 16 -35.78 -33.26 6.16
CA ARG A 16 -35.12 -33.50 4.88
C ARG A 16 -35.53 -32.50 3.81
N GLN A 17 -36.81 -32.14 3.75
CA GLN A 17 -37.31 -31.14 2.81
C GLN A 17 -36.69 -29.77 3.07
N ILE A 18 -36.70 -29.32 4.32
CA ILE A 18 -36.10 -28.04 4.73
C ILE A 18 -34.60 -28.03 4.46
N LEU A 19 -33.88 -29.13 4.74
CA LEU A 19 -32.45 -29.24 4.43
C LEU A 19 -32.17 -29.12 2.93
N SER A 20 -33.02 -29.71 2.08
CA SER A 20 -32.89 -29.60 0.62
C SER A 20 -33.09 -28.17 0.13
N GLU A 21 -34.06 -27.46 0.70
CA GLU A 21 -34.35 -26.05 0.35
C GLU A 21 -33.21 -25.12 0.77
N VAL A 22 -32.67 -25.30 1.99
CA VAL A 22 -31.52 -24.52 2.48
C VAL A 22 -30.27 -24.81 1.64
N LEU A 23 -30.04 -26.05 1.23
CA LEU A 23 -28.91 -26.40 0.36
C LEU A 23 -28.99 -25.72 -1.00
N ASP A 24 -30.18 -25.70 -1.62
CA ASP A 24 -30.42 -25.04 -2.89
C ASP A 24 -30.25 -23.52 -2.77
N GLU A 25 -30.73 -22.92 -1.68
CA GLU A 25 -30.58 -21.49 -1.41
C GLU A 25 -29.11 -21.09 -1.16
N VAL A 26 -28.34 -21.90 -0.43
CA VAL A 26 -26.88 -21.72 -0.26
C VAL A 26 -26.13 -21.86 -1.59
N GLN A 27 -26.53 -22.78 -2.46
CA GLN A 27 -25.95 -22.91 -3.80
C GLN A 27 -26.25 -21.70 -4.68
N LYS A 28 -27.48 -21.19 -4.65
CA LYS A 28 -27.88 -19.96 -5.35
C LYS A 28 -27.09 -18.74 -4.83
N MET A 29 -26.93 -18.60 -3.51
CA MET A 29 -26.11 -17.54 -2.91
C MET A 29 -24.63 -17.63 -3.34
N LYS A 30 -24.08 -18.84 -3.47
CA LYS A 30 -22.73 -19.05 -4.03
C LYS A 30 -22.64 -18.69 -5.51
N GLN A 31 -23.68 -18.93 -6.30
CA GLN A 31 -23.68 -18.61 -7.73
C GLN A 31 -23.87 -17.12 -8.02
N VAL A 32 -24.69 -16.40 -7.23
CA VAL A 32 -24.82 -14.94 -7.33
C VAL A 32 -23.49 -14.23 -7.00
N SER A 33 -22.66 -14.85 -6.15
CA SER A 33 -21.27 -14.39 -5.92
C SER A 33 -20.33 -14.61 -7.12
N ASN A 34 -20.67 -15.50 -8.06
CA ASN A 34 -19.82 -15.92 -9.19
C ASN A 34 -20.25 -15.38 -10.58
N THR A 35 -21.39 -14.69 -10.70
CA THR A 35 -21.90 -14.17 -12.00
C THR A 35 -21.51 -12.72 -12.31
N ASN A 36 -20.62 -12.11 -11.54
CA ASN A 36 -19.90 -10.91 -11.97
C ASN A 36 -18.56 -11.33 -12.58
N PRO A 37 -18.18 -10.91 -13.81
CA PRO A 37 -16.81 -11.03 -14.28
C PRO A 37 -15.95 -9.96 -13.59
N SER A 38 -15.93 -9.96 -12.26
CA SER A 38 -14.92 -9.30 -11.46
C SER A 38 -13.99 -10.40 -11.01
N THR A 39 -12.93 -10.61 -11.79
CA THR A 39 -11.78 -11.44 -11.46
C THR A 39 -11.44 -11.28 -9.98
N SER A 40 -11.82 -12.25 -9.16
CA SER A 40 -11.36 -12.38 -7.77
C SER A 40 -9.93 -12.91 -7.82
N THR A 41 -9.03 -12.11 -8.39
CA THR A 41 -7.62 -12.21 -8.03
C THR A 41 -7.58 -11.94 -6.54
N GLU A 42 -7.15 -12.90 -5.73
CA GLU A 42 -6.75 -12.61 -4.35
C GLU A 42 -5.81 -11.41 -4.42
N VAL A 43 -6.30 -10.22 -4.03
CA VAL A 43 -5.52 -8.99 -4.11
C VAL A 43 -4.54 -9.07 -2.96
N GLN A 44 -3.41 -9.74 -3.20
CA GLN A 44 -2.32 -9.81 -2.25
C GLN A 44 -1.84 -8.39 -1.96
N SER A 45 -1.73 -8.07 -0.68
CA SER A 45 -1.22 -6.80 -0.19
C SER A 45 0.19 -6.56 -0.75
N ILE A 46 0.51 -5.35 -1.22
CA ILE A 46 1.86 -4.94 -1.61
C ILE A 46 2.84 -5.12 -0.44
N PHE A 47 2.41 -4.89 0.80
CA PHE A 47 3.27 -5.07 1.97
C PHE A 47 3.49 -6.56 2.32
N ALA A 48 2.60 -7.44 1.88
CA ALA A 48 2.79 -8.89 1.99
C ALA A 48 3.57 -9.48 0.80
N ALA A 49 3.32 -8.98 -0.40
CA ALA A 49 3.89 -9.47 -1.65
C ALA A 49 5.31 -8.95 -1.89
N PHE A 50 5.62 -7.73 -1.45
CA PHE A 50 6.93 -7.12 -1.59
C PHE A 50 7.65 -7.03 -0.23
N GLN A 51 8.64 -7.90 -0.02
CA GLN A 51 9.31 -8.07 1.28
C GLN A 51 10.45 -7.08 1.53
N HIS A 52 10.84 -6.25 0.56
CA HIS A 52 12.02 -5.38 0.66
C HIS A 52 11.70 -3.95 1.10
N PHE A 53 10.58 -3.75 1.80
CA PHE A 53 10.30 -2.45 2.43
C PHE A 53 11.03 -2.29 3.77
N PRO A 54 11.45 -1.06 4.13
CA PRO A 54 11.47 0.14 3.29
C PRO A 54 12.65 0.14 2.31
N ILE A 55 12.49 0.75 1.14
CA ILE A 55 13.55 0.87 0.11
C ILE A 55 14.74 1.67 0.64
N TYR A 56 15.95 1.12 0.47
CA TYR A 56 17.21 1.71 0.92
C TYR A 56 18.34 1.66 -0.12
N SER A 57 18.13 1.01 -1.27
CA SER A 57 19.13 0.83 -2.32
C SER A 57 18.51 0.88 -3.71
N ASP A 58 19.34 1.03 -4.74
CA ASP A 58 18.90 0.96 -6.14
C ASP A 58 18.37 -0.41 -6.53
N GLU A 59 18.98 -1.48 -6.02
CA GLU A 59 18.53 -2.85 -6.24
C GLU A 59 17.09 -3.04 -5.74
N THR A 60 16.81 -2.64 -4.49
CA THR A 60 15.47 -2.74 -3.90
C THR A 60 14.46 -1.83 -4.60
N LEU A 61 14.89 -0.65 -5.07
CA LEU A 61 14.05 0.23 -5.89
C LEU A 61 13.69 -0.41 -7.23
N ASN A 62 14.66 -0.98 -7.94
CA ASN A 62 14.43 -1.62 -9.24
C ASN A 62 13.47 -2.80 -9.10
N LEU A 63 13.63 -3.63 -8.07
CA LEU A 63 12.68 -4.72 -7.78
C LEU A 63 11.25 -4.20 -7.57
N LEU A 64 11.09 -3.06 -6.89
CA LEU A 64 9.78 -2.44 -6.69
C LEU A 64 9.20 -1.88 -7.99
N GLU A 65 10.02 -1.21 -8.80
CA GLU A 65 9.60 -0.68 -10.11
C GLU A 65 9.21 -1.80 -11.09
N ASP A 66 9.93 -2.93 -11.07
CA ASP A 66 9.59 -4.13 -11.82
C ASP A 66 8.28 -4.76 -11.32
N TYR A 67 8.11 -4.86 -9.99
CA TYR A 67 6.86 -5.34 -9.39
C TYR A 67 5.66 -4.48 -9.80
N LEU A 68 5.82 -3.16 -9.77
CA LEU A 68 4.79 -2.17 -10.15
C LEU A 68 4.59 -2.06 -11.68
N SER A 69 5.40 -2.74 -12.49
CA SER A 69 5.24 -2.74 -13.95
C SER A 69 4.07 -3.60 -14.41
N GLU A 70 3.65 -4.57 -13.62
CA GLU A 70 2.46 -5.37 -13.89
C GLU A 70 1.19 -4.59 -13.49
N LYS A 71 0.27 -4.40 -14.45
CA LYS A 71 -0.96 -3.59 -14.25
C LYS A 71 -1.83 -4.09 -13.09
N GLY A 72 -1.93 -5.42 -12.89
CA GLY A 72 -2.71 -6.01 -11.80
C GLY A 72 -2.14 -5.63 -10.44
N ARG A 73 -0.83 -5.83 -10.25
CA ARG A 73 -0.08 -5.45 -9.05
C ARG A 73 -0.12 -3.94 -8.79
N PHE A 74 -0.01 -3.13 -9.83
CA PHE A 74 -0.09 -1.67 -9.71
C PHE A 74 -1.46 -1.23 -9.18
N LYS A 75 -2.56 -1.74 -9.75
CA LYS A 75 -3.92 -1.41 -9.30
C LYS A 75 -4.20 -1.91 -7.87
N ALA A 76 -3.69 -3.10 -7.53
CA ALA A 76 -3.73 -3.64 -6.17
C ALA A 76 -3.02 -2.71 -5.18
N ALA A 77 -1.79 -2.29 -5.52
CA ALA A 77 -1.00 -1.37 -4.72
C ALA A 77 -1.69 -0.02 -4.52
N ILE A 78 -2.31 0.55 -5.56
CA ILE A 78 -3.08 1.81 -5.44
C ILE A 78 -4.20 1.67 -4.41
N THR A 79 -4.97 0.59 -4.53
CA THR A 79 -6.11 0.30 -3.65
C THR A 79 -5.69 0.11 -2.20
N GLU A 80 -4.49 -0.41 -1.97
CA GLU A 80 -3.97 -0.56 -0.62
C GLU A 80 -3.36 0.74 -0.08
N MET A 81 -2.57 1.45 -0.88
CA MET A 81 -1.99 2.73 -0.46
C MET A 81 -3.07 3.77 -0.16
N SER A 82 -4.20 3.74 -0.89
CA SER A 82 -5.33 4.62 -0.62
C SER A 82 -5.97 4.38 0.76
N LYS A 83 -5.68 3.26 1.45
CA LYS A 83 -6.20 2.98 2.79
C LYS A 83 -5.37 3.59 3.93
N MET A 84 -4.16 4.10 3.65
CA MET A 84 -3.28 4.69 4.68
C MET A 84 -3.90 5.91 5.38
N GLY A 85 -4.77 6.63 4.66
CA GLY A 85 -5.48 7.82 5.13
C GLY A 85 -4.56 8.99 5.46
N GLY A 86 -5.14 10.08 5.97
CA GLY A 86 -4.42 11.30 6.33
C GLY A 86 -5.38 12.48 6.41
N ALA A 87 -5.14 13.40 7.33
CA ALA A 87 -5.99 14.60 7.48
C ALA A 87 -5.74 15.64 6.38
N SER A 88 -4.61 15.54 5.67
CA SER A 88 -4.22 16.43 4.58
C SER A 88 -3.43 15.66 3.51
N PRO A 89 -3.30 16.19 2.27
CA PRO A 89 -2.46 15.58 1.24
C PRO A 89 -1.03 15.34 1.71
N TYR A 90 -0.47 16.27 2.50
CA TYR A 90 0.87 16.11 3.05
C TYR A 90 0.94 14.98 4.07
N ASP A 91 -0.05 14.85 4.96
CA ASP A 91 -0.08 13.76 5.95
C ASP A 91 -0.25 12.39 5.29
N PHE A 92 -1.10 12.30 4.27
CA PHE A 92 -1.24 11.10 3.45
C PHE A 92 0.09 10.71 2.80
N MET A 93 0.71 11.65 2.05
CA MET A 93 1.99 11.38 1.39
C MET A 93 3.08 11.04 2.39
N LYS A 94 3.11 11.70 3.55
CA LYS A 94 4.06 11.40 4.62
C LYS A 94 3.88 9.97 5.12
N ARG A 95 2.65 9.50 5.34
CA ARG A 95 2.36 8.13 5.79
C ARG A 95 2.80 7.10 4.75
N CYS A 96 2.40 7.27 3.49
CA CYS A 96 2.74 6.37 2.40
C CYS A 96 4.25 6.36 2.11
N LEU A 97 4.89 7.52 1.98
CA LEU A 97 6.33 7.59 1.71
C LEU A 97 7.17 7.02 2.85
N SER A 98 6.77 7.26 4.11
CA SER A 98 7.54 6.73 5.25
C SER A 98 7.41 5.23 5.43
N SER A 99 6.38 4.57 4.86
CA SER A 99 6.27 3.11 4.87
C SER A 99 7.04 2.44 3.72
N ILE A 100 7.26 3.14 2.60
CA ILE A 100 7.90 2.55 1.42
C ILE A 100 9.38 2.90 1.26
N ILE A 101 9.85 4.07 1.69
CA ILE A 101 11.22 4.53 1.40
C ILE A 101 11.89 5.13 2.63
N THR A 102 13.16 4.76 2.86
CA THR A 102 13.97 5.31 3.95
C THR A 102 14.31 6.80 3.70
N ASN A 103 14.45 7.58 4.77
CA ASN A 103 14.83 9.00 4.64
C ASN A 103 16.20 9.19 3.97
N GLY A 104 17.16 8.29 4.25
CA GLY A 104 18.50 8.32 3.66
C GLY A 104 18.45 8.15 2.14
N PHE A 105 17.76 7.11 1.66
CA PHE A 105 17.61 6.87 0.23
C PHE A 105 16.75 7.94 -0.45
N ALA A 106 15.63 8.34 0.16
CA ALA A 106 14.79 9.44 -0.34
C ALA A 106 15.55 10.77 -0.49
N SER A 107 16.59 11.01 0.31
CA SER A 107 17.39 12.24 0.25
C SER A 107 18.13 12.41 -1.09
N GLN A 108 18.35 11.33 -1.84
CA GLN A 108 18.99 11.29 -3.15
C GLN A 108 18.07 11.75 -4.29
N PHE A 109 16.79 11.95 -4.00
CA PHE A 109 15.77 12.31 -4.98
C PHE A 109 15.27 13.74 -4.81
N SER A 110 14.78 14.29 -5.92
CA SER A 110 13.87 15.43 -5.92
C SER A 110 12.86 15.25 -7.05
N TRP A 111 11.76 16.00 -7.01
CA TRP A 111 10.69 15.82 -7.99
C TRP A 111 11.14 15.97 -9.45
N LEU A 112 11.96 16.99 -9.74
CA LEU A 112 12.47 17.30 -11.10
C LEU A 112 13.99 17.09 -11.26
N GLY A 113 14.66 16.47 -10.28
CA GLY A 113 16.12 16.27 -10.34
C GLY A 113 16.97 17.52 -10.03
N ALA A 114 16.45 18.46 -9.25
CA ALA A 114 17.18 19.64 -8.80
C ALA A 114 18.44 19.26 -7.98
N LYS A 115 19.50 20.05 -8.11
CA LYS A 115 20.78 19.86 -7.40
C LYS A 115 21.42 18.49 -7.65
N LYS A 116 21.46 18.04 -8.91
CA LYS A 116 22.03 16.75 -9.34
C LYS A 116 21.39 15.52 -8.68
N LYS A 117 20.22 15.69 -8.06
CA LYS A 117 19.44 14.58 -7.51
C LYS A 117 18.73 13.83 -8.62
N ARG A 118 18.35 12.59 -8.32
CA ARG A 118 17.55 11.77 -9.24
C ARG A 118 16.11 12.28 -9.31
N VAL A 119 15.47 12.07 -10.46
CA VAL A 119 14.10 12.52 -10.75
C VAL A 119 13.09 11.53 -10.17
N PHE A 120 12.38 11.94 -9.12
CA PHE A 120 11.39 11.08 -8.47
C PHE A 120 10.12 10.91 -9.31
N ARG A 121 9.70 11.94 -10.04
CA ARG A 121 8.47 11.94 -10.84
C ARG A 121 8.43 10.83 -11.91
N GLN A 122 9.58 10.33 -12.34
CA GLN A 122 9.68 9.30 -13.38
C GLN A 122 9.49 7.88 -12.85
N LEU A 123 9.42 7.70 -11.53
CA LEU A 123 9.24 6.40 -10.89
C LEU A 123 7.76 6.00 -10.89
N LYS A 124 7.47 4.72 -11.08
CA LYS A 124 6.14 4.13 -10.89
C LYS A 124 5.63 4.32 -9.47
N VAL A 125 6.53 4.33 -8.49
CA VAL A 125 6.19 4.71 -7.11
C VAL A 125 5.56 6.11 -7.04
N ALA A 126 6.01 7.08 -7.85
CA ALA A 126 5.41 8.40 -7.87
C ALA A 126 3.98 8.37 -8.43
N ASP A 127 3.75 7.64 -9.52
CA ASP A 127 2.41 7.49 -10.09
C ASP A 127 1.47 6.74 -9.14
N LEU A 128 1.95 5.67 -8.50
CA LEU A 128 1.24 4.94 -7.45
C LEU A 128 0.73 5.88 -6.35
N LEU A 129 1.59 6.74 -5.82
CA LEU A 129 1.23 7.67 -4.75
C LEU A 129 0.17 8.69 -5.18
N LEU A 130 0.31 9.22 -6.41
CA LEU A 130 -0.63 10.19 -6.95
C LEU A 130 -2.00 9.57 -7.21
N GLU A 131 -2.05 8.37 -7.79
CA GLU A 131 -3.31 7.64 -8.00
C GLU A 131 -3.95 7.19 -6.69
N ALA A 132 -3.15 6.77 -5.71
CA ALA A 132 -3.64 6.40 -4.39
C ALA A 132 -4.24 7.60 -3.63
N ALA A 133 -3.63 8.78 -3.73
CA ALA A 133 -4.17 10.00 -3.14
C ALA A 133 -5.48 10.44 -3.81
N GLN A 134 -5.57 10.31 -5.13
CA GLN A 134 -6.80 10.58 -5.88
C GLN A 134 -7.91 9.60 -5.49
N LEU A 135 -7.60 8.31 -5.38
CA LEU A 135 -8.56 7.28 -4.95
C LEU A 135 -9.00 7.48 -3.49
N ASN A 136 -8.09 7.89 -2.61
CA ASN A 136 -8.40 8.19 -1.21
C ASN A 136 -9.30 9.43 -1.06
N GLY A 137 -9.28 10.36 -2.02
CA GLY A 137 -10.08 11.58 -1.98
C GLY A 137 -9.53 12.69 -1.06
N VAL A 138 -8.31 12.54 -0.54
CA VAL A 138 -7.68 13.57 0.33
C VAL A 138 -7.22 14.82 -0.43
N SER A 139 -7.13 14.73 -1.75
CA SER A 139 -6.51 15.76 -2.60
C SER A 139 -7.47 16.20 -3.69
N ASP A 140 -7.78 17.50 -3.75
CA ASP A 140 -8.72 18.08 -4.72
C ASP A 140 -8.26 17.90 -6.17
N ASN A 141 -6.95 17.90 -6.39
CA ASN A 141 -6.34 17.73 -7.71
C ASN A 141 -4.99 17.03 -7.62
N ARG A 142 -4.43 16.67 -8.78
CA ARG A 142 -3.11 16.02 -8.86
C ARG A 142 -1.98 16.94 -8.38
N LYS A 143 -2.06 18.24 -8.67
CA LYS A 143 -1.01 19.22 -8.32
C LYS A 143 -0.79 19.32 -6.81
N THR A 144 -1.85 19.31 -6.00
CA THR A 144 -1.74 19.35 -4.52
C THR A 144 -1.01 18.11 -3.97
N SER A 145 -1.26 16.94 -4.56
CA SER A 145 -0.53 15.70 -4.23
C SER A 145 0.94 15.77 -4.67
N GLU A 146 1.25 16.34 -5.84
CA GLU A 146 2.64 16.54 -6.28
C GLU A 146 3.40 17.50 -5.35
N GLU A 147 2.78 18.60 -4.93
CA GLU A 147 3.39 19.54 -3.97
C GLU A 147 3.63 18.89 -2.60
N ALA A 148 2.73 18.01 -2.15
CA ALA A 148 2.93 17.23 -0.93
C ALA A 148 4.16 16.30 -1.03
N ILE A 149 4.32 15.59 -2.16
CA ILE A 149 5.50 14.74 -2.41
C ILE A 149 6.78 15.59 -2.46
N LYS A 150 6.77 16.72 -3.18
CA LYS A 150 7.90 17.67 -3.24
C LYS A 150 8.30 18.15 -1.85
N ALA A 151 7.34 18.57 -1.05
CA ALA A 151 7.57 19.06 0.31
C ALA A 151 8.18 17.97 1.20
N TRP A 152 7.69 16.74 1.09
CA TRP A 152 8.23 15.60 1.83
C TRP A 152 9.66 15.26 1.40
N LEU A 153 9.94 15.17 0.11
CA LEU A 153 11.28 14.90 -0.43
C LEU A 153 12.29 15.99 -0.05
N ARG A 154 11.88 17.27 -0.09
CA ARG A 154 12.73 18.41 0.28
C ARG A 154 13.33 18.26 1.68
N ARG A 155 12.57 17.69 2.61
CA ARG A 155 12.98 17.50 4.01
C ARG A 155 13.59 16.13 4.30
N ALA A 156 13.78 15.26 3.30
CA ALA A 156 14.32 13.91 3.51
C ALA A 156 15.73 13.92 4.15
N LYS A 157 16.63 14.79 3.67
CA LYS A 157 17.98 14.94 4.26
C LYS A 157 17.93 15.39 5.72
N GLU A 158 17.09 16.39 6.04
CA GLU A 158 16.89 16.89 7.40
C GLU A 158 16.37 15.77 8.33
N ARG A 159 15.36 15.01 7.88
CA ARG A 159 14.81 13.87 8.63
C ARG A 159 15.86 12.79 8.86
N TYR A 160 16.69 12.49 7.86
CA TYR A 160 17.76 11.49 7.98
C TYR A 160 18.82 11.90 9.01
N ILE A 161 19.31 13.15 8.95
CA ILE A 161 20.26 13.68 9.93
C ILE A 161 19.64 13.68 11.33
N SER A 162 18.37 14.07 11.45
CA SER A 162 17.65 14.04 12.74
C SER A 162 17.53 12.64 13.30
N SER A 163 17.28 11.61 12.48
CA SER A 163 17.27 10.22 12.94
C SER A 163 18.64 9.75 13.41
N LEU A 164 19.72 10.10 12.71
CA LEU A 164 21.09 9.71 13.12
C LEU A 164 21.50 10.34 14.45
N LYS A 165 21.15 11.62 14.67
CA LYS A 165 21.43 12.33 15.94
C LYS A 165 20.72 11.71 17.15
N LYS A 166 19.57 11.08 16.95
CA LYS A 166 18.84 10.39 18.03
C LYS A 166 19.47 9.06 18.40
N THR A 167 20.13 8.40 17.45
CA THR A 167 20.68 7.05 17.62
C THR A 167 22.16 7.03 17.97
N LEU A 168 22.91 8.09 17.69
CA LEU A 168 24.37 8.15 17.90
C LEU A 168 24.75 9.17 19.00
N PRO A 169 25.69 8.83 19.91
CA PRO A 169 26.24 9.79 20.87
C PRO A 169 26.96 10.94 20.15
N GLU A 170 26.94 12.14 20.74
CA GLU A 170 27.36 13.42 20.09
C GLU A 170 28.76 13.40 19.45
N ALA A 171 29.68 12.57 19.95
CA ALA A 171 31.05 12.45 19.45
C ALA A 171 31.17 11.77 18.06
N SER A 172 30.21 10.92 17.69
CA SER A 172 30.18 10.18 16.40
C SER A 172 29.61 11.04 15.27
N VAL A 173 28.63 11.90 15.59
CA VAL A 173 27.93 12.76 14.62
C VAL A 173 28.88 13.76 13.93
N ARG A 174 29.95 14.18 14.62
CA ARG A 174 30.93 15.15 14.09
C ARG A 174 31.89 14.55 13.05
N ARG A 175 32.17 13.25 13.08
CA ARG A 175 33.01 12.58 12.07
C ARG A 175 32.25 12.36 10.76
N ASP A 176 30.96 12.02 10.83
CA ASP A 176 30.09 11.88 9.66
C ASP A 176 29.59 13.24 9.10
N ALA A 177 29.63 14.31 9.91
CA ALA A 177 29.33 15.66 9.44
C ALA A 177 30.35 16.15 8.38
N ASN A 178 31.61 15.72 8.46
CA ASN A 178 32.61 15.99 7.42
C ASN A 178 32.36 15.20 6.13
N ILE A 179 31.64 14.08 6.16
CA ILE A 179 31.16 13.37 4.96
C ILE A 179 29.90 14.06 4.39
N LEU A 180 29.04 14.61 5.25
CA LEU A 180 27.82 15.33 4.87
C LEU A 180 28.06 16.71 4.24
N MET A 181 29.26 17.31 4.40
CA MET A 181 29.68 18.55 3.75
C MET A 181 30.25 18.36 2.34
N PHE A 182 30.54 17.12 1.92
CA PHE A 182 31.14 16.81 0.60
C PHE A 182 30.22 16.00 -0.34
N LEU A 183 28.97 15.78 0.03
CA LEU A 183 27.98 15.24 -0.90
C LEU A 183 27.40 16.38 -1.77
N PRO A 184 27.51 16.30 -3.10
CA PRO A 184 27.21 17.39 -4.04
C PRO A 184 25.74 17.86 -4.02
#